data_AF-A0A2E3TSS0-F1
#
_entry.id   AF-A0A2E3TSS0-F1
#
_cell.length_a   1.000
_cell.length_b   1.000
_cell.length_c   1.000
_cell.angle_alpha   90.00
_cell.angle_beta   90.00
_cell.angle_gamma   90.00
#
_symmetry.space_group_name_H-M   'P 1'
#
loop_
_entity.id
_entity.type
_entity.pdbx_description
1 polymer ?
#
loop_
_entity_poly.entity_id
_entity_poly.type
_entity_poly.pdbx_seq_one_letter_code
_entity_poly.pdbx_strand_id
1 'polypeptide(L)'
;MAGFDDIGEQDSWRCWVCDKAVDATVSVNDDRGPSVDARITERKAKKRGKHKVSGLSERLAHRGCNTGKGNVEAVVPWKADLFVIDPVAIVQTVDRLANKGGREIFCRCPTQQDADTTAAWLIDRISRLEPGLTLSSDVQEGGGQYLVALRT
;
A
#
# COMPACT_ATOMS: atom_id res chain seq x y z
N MET A 1 -7.81 4.76 -21.79
CA MET A 1 -7.24 5.60 -20.71
C MET A 1 -8.44 6.04 -19.90
N ALA A 2 -8.44 5.73 -18.61
CA ALA A 2 -9.48 6.27 -17.73
C ALA A 2 -9.24 7.78 -17.60
N GLY A 3 -10.30 8.57 -17.50
CA GLY A 3 -10.19 9.98 -17.20
C GLY A 3 -9.53 10.19 -15.84
N PHE A 4 -8.97 11.38 -15.63
CA PHE A 4 -8.36 11.73 -14.34
C PHE A 4 -9.35 11.61 -13.18
N ASP A 5 -10.59 12.02 -13.40
CA ASP A 5 -11.70 11.89 -12.45
C ASP A 5 -12.06 10.43 -12.19
N ASP A 6 -12.05 9.56 -13.21
CA ASP A 6 -12.31 8.12 -13.05
C ASP A 6 -11.25 7.46 -12.12
N ILE A 7 -9.98 7.84 -12.28
CA ILE A 7 -8.89 7.37 -11.40
C ILE A 7 -9.07 7.95 -9.99
N GLY A 8 -9.49 9.21 -9.90
CA GLY A 8 -9.86 9.87 -8.66
C GLY A 8 -10.94 9.10 -7.90
N GLU A 9 -12.05 8.78 -8.57
CA GLU A 9 -13.16 8.00 -8.01
C GLU A 9 -12.73 6.59 -7.62
N GLN A 10 -11.95 5.91 -8.48
CA GLN A 10 -11.43 4.56 -8.21
C GLN A 10 -10.63 4.50 -6.90
N ASP A 11 -9.79 5.51 -6.65
CA ASP A 11 -8.97 5.61 -5.43
C ASP A 11 -9.64 6.46 -4.33
N SER A 12 -10.93 6.76 -4.45
CA SER A 12 -11.70 7.57 -3.49
C SER A 12 -11.02 8.90 -3.13
N TRP A 13 -10.38 9.52 -4.13
CA TRP A 13 -9.58 10.74 -4.01
C TRP A 13 -8.51 10.68 -2.92
N ARG A 14 -7.94 9.48 -2.72
CA ARG A 14 -6.84 9.25 -1.77
C ARG A 14 -5.58 8.86 -2.50
N CYS A 15 -4.46 9.43 -2.06
CA CYS A 15 -3.15 9.07 -2.58
C CYS A 15 -2.83 7.63 -2.18
N TRP A 16 -2.64 6.76 -3.17
CA TRP A 16 -2.33 5.35 -2.90
C TRP A 16 -1.02 5.16 -2.13
N VAL A 17 -0.12 6.13 -2.15
CA VAL A 17 1.18 6.09 -1.46
C VAL A 17 1.05 6.46 0.01
N CYS A 18 0.56 7.68 0.31
CA CYS A 18 0.56 8.23 1.67
C CYS A 18 -0.81 8.16 2.37
N ASP A 19 -1.84 7.68 1.70
CA ASP A 19 -3.23 7.56 2.18
C ASP A 19 -3.91 8.90 2.54
N LYS A 20 -3.33 10.04 2.18
CA LYS A 20 -3.95 11.35 2.41
C LYS A 20 -4.90 11.71 1.27
N ALA A 21 -5.91 12.52 1.58
CA ALA A 21 -6.80 13.08 0.58
C ALA A 21 -6.01 13.90 -0.46
N VAL A 22 -6.42 13.78 -1.71
CA VAL A 22 -5.89 14.50 -2.86
C VAL A 22 -6.97 15.49 -3.29
N ASP A 23 -6.62 16.77 -3.37
CA ASP A 23 -7.53 17.81 -3.79
C ASP A 23 -7.40 18.01 -5.31
N ALA A 24 -8.51 17.78 -6.03
CA ALA A 24 -8.59 17.94 -7.49
C ALA A 24 -8.34 19.38 -7.96
N THR A 25 -8.60 20.36 -7.08
CA THR A 25 -8.54 21.79 -7.41
C THR A 25 -7.13 22.38 -7.22
N VAL A 26 -6.28 21.69 -6.47
CA VAL A 26 -4.88 22.09 -6.29
C VAL A 26 -4.13 21.86 -7.60
N SER A 27 -3.27 22.82 -7.96
CA SER A 27 -2.47 22.78 -9.17
C SER A 27 -1.68 21.48 -9.29
N VAL A 28 -1.69 20.85 -10.47
CA VAL A 28 -0.89 19.65 -10.80
C VAL A 28 0.63 19.88 -10.70
N ASN A 29 1.07 21.13 -10.55
CA ASN A 29 2.47 21.51 -10.34
C ASN A 29 2.83 21.65 -8.86
N ASP A 30 1.84 21.68 -7.97
CA ASP A 30 2.04 21.65 -6.51
C ASP A 30 2.34 20.22 -6.06
N ASP A 31 3.18 20.05 -5.04
CA ASP A 31 3.49 18.73 -4.49
C ASP A 31 2.26 18.02 -3.89
N ARG A 32 1.29 18.79 -3.39
CA ARG A 32 -0.03 18.30 -2.94
C ARG A 32 -1.06 18.21 -4.06
N GLY A 33 -0.67 18.60 -5.27
CA GLY A 33 -1.49 18.46 -6.46
C GLY A 33 -1.70 17.00 -6.84
N PRO A 34 -2.76 16.72 -7.61
CA PRO A 34 -3.10 15.38 -8.03
C PRO A 34 -2.19 14.93 -9.20
N SER A 35 -1.85 13.65 -9.26
CA SER A 35 -1.05 13.04 -10.33
C SER A 35 -1.43 11.58 -10.55
N VAL A 36 -1.20 11.09 -11.77
CA VAL A 36 -1.40 9.67 -12.12
C VAL A 36 -0.08 8.92 -12.01
N ASP A 37 -0.11 7.79 -11.32
CA ASP A 37 1.04 6.93 -11.06
C ASP A 37 0.77 5.49 -11.53
N ALA A 38 1.80 4.85 -12.07
CA ALA A 38 1.77 3.42 -12.37
C ALA A 38 2.42 2.68 -11.19
N ARG A 39 1.65 1.82 -10.52
CA ARG A 39 2.09 1.12 -9.30
C ARG A 39 3.38 0.30 -9.45
N ILE A 40 3.82 -0.01 -10.66
CA ILE A 40 5.08 -0.70 -10.93
C ILE A 40 6.03 0.20 -11.74
N THR A 41 7.30 0.22 -11.34
CA THR A 41 8.35 0.89 -12.12
C THR A 41 8.51 0.26 -13.50
N GLU A 42 8.78 1.05 -14.53
CA GLU A 42 8.95 0.55 -15.91
C GLU A 42 9.95 -0.61 -16.00
N ARG A 43 10.99 -0.64 -15.15
CA ARG A 43 11.98 -1.72 -15.07
C ARG A 43 11.37 -3.05 -14.60
N LYS A 44 10.50 -3.03 -13.59
CA LYS A 44 9.80 -4.24 -13.12
C LYS A 44 8.70 -4.67 -14.10
N ALA A 45 8.04 -3.72 -14.77
CA ALA A 45 7.06 -4.01 -15.81
C ALA A 45 7.68 -4.73 -17.02
N LYS A 46 8.85 -4.27 -17.48
CA LYS A 46 9.61 -4.93 -18.57
C LYS A 46 10.09 -6.33 -18.19
N LYS A 47 10.43 -6.58 -16.92
CA LYS A 47 10.93 -7.88 -16.43
C LYS A 47 9.83 -8.94 -16.23
N ARG A 48 8.58 -8.53 -15.94
CA ARG A 48 7.48 -9.47 -15.63
C ARG A 48 6.71 -10.00 -16.83
N GLY A 49 6.99 -9.54 -18.05
CA GLY A 49 6.31 -9.97 -19.28
C GLY A 49 4.85 -9.48 -19.34
N LYS A 50 4.42 -9.04 -20.53
CA LYS A 50 3.11 -8.40 -20.79
C LYS A 50 1.86 -9.24 -20.46
N HIS A 51 2.00 -10.50 -20.06
CA HIS A 51 0.88 -11.45 -20.02
C HIS A 51 0.32 -11.80 -18.64
N LYS A 52 0.83 -11.23 -17.54
CA LYS A 52 0.29 -11.52 -16.19
C LYS A 52 0.16 -10.27 -15.32
N VAL A 53 -0.35 -9.21 -15.94
CA VAL A 53 -0.61 -7.93 -15.29
C VAL A 53 -2.07 -7.53 -15.56
N SER A 54 -2.98 -8.45 -15.27
CA SER A 54 -4.41 -8.15 -15.28
C SER A 54 -4.72 -7.24 -14.09
N GLY A 55 -4.72 -5.93 -14.31
CA GLY A 55 -5.28 -4.96 -13.34
C GLY A 55 -4.31 -3.96 -12.70
N LEU A 56 -3.11 -3.71 -13.24
CA LEU A 56 -2.36 -2.50 -12.82
C LEU A 56 -3.01 -1.26 -13.44
N SER A 57 -4.13 -0.85 -12.87
CA SER A 57 -4.76 0.43 -13.17
C SER A 57 -3.81 1.56 -12.79
N GLU A 58 -3.89 2.63 -13.57
CA GLU A 58 -3.43 3.95 -13.19
C GLU A 58 -3.99 4.28 -11.79
N ARG A 59 -3.14 4.78 -10.88
CA ARG A 59 -3.48 5.08 -9.48
C ARG A 59 -3.31 6.55 -9.19
N LEU A 60 -4.14 7.11 -8.32
CA LEU A 60 -4.05 8.49 -7.86
C LEU A 60 -2.94 8.65 -6.83
N ALA A 61 -2.02 9.58 -7.06
CA ALA A 61 -0.99 9.96 -6.12
C ALA A 61 -0.84 11.48 -6.04
N HIS A 62 -0.41 12.01 -4.90
CA HIS A 62 0.13 13.36 -4.86
C HIS A 62 1.34 13.47 -5.77
N ARG A 63 1.50 14.60 -6.48
CA ARG A 63 2.68 14.86 -7.32
C ARG A 63 3.98 14.60 -6.55
N GLY A 64 4.09 15.12 -5.33
CA GLY A 64 5.27 14.93 -4.48
C GLY A 64 5.52 13.46 -4.08
N CYS A 65 4.46 12.65 -3.94
CA CYS A 65 4.58 11.21 -3.68
C CYS A 65 4.97 10.41 -4.93
N ASN A 66 4.68 10.94 -6.12
CA ASN A 66 4.98 10.31 -7.42
C ASN A 66 6.37 10.72 -7.95
N THR A 67 6.87 11.91 -7.57
CA THR A 67 8.19 12.41 -7.99
C THR A 67 9.30 11.42 -7.62
N GLY A 68 10.16 11.07 -8.59
CA GLY A 68 11.35 10.22 -8.39
C GLY A 68 11.13 8.70 -8.50
N LYS A 69 9.90 8.23 -8.71
CA LYS A 69 9.58 6.78 -8.79
C LYS A 69 10.11 6.03 -10.02
N GLY A 70 10.75 6.71 -10.97
CA GLY A 70 11.46 6.05 -12.08
C GLY A 70 12.70 5.26 -11.64
N ASN A 71 13.32 5.65 -10.51
CA ASN A 71 14.54 5.04 -9.99
C ASN A 71 14.40 4.44 -8.59
N VAL A 72 13.31 4.74 -7.87
CA VAL A 72 13.09 4.32 -6.48
C VAL A 72 11.77 3.57 -6.36
N GLU A 73 11.78 2.45 -5.63
CA GLU A 73 10.57 1.67 -5.38
C GLU A 73 9.59 2.45 -4.49
N ALA A 74 8.30 2.40 -4.81
CA ALA A 74 7.28 3.06 -4.01
C ALA A 74 7.24 2.51 -2.58
N VAL A 75 7.32 3.41 -1.59
CA VAL A 75 7.21 3.07 -0.17
C VAL A 75 5.87 3.56 0.35
N VAL A 76 5.05 2.64 0.86
CA VAL A 76 3.87 3.00 1.65
C VAL A 76 4.34 3.19 3.10
N PRO A 77 4.20 4.40 3.67
CA PRO A 77 4.63 4.66 5.02
C PRO A 77 3.69 3.96 6.01
N TRP A 78 4.27 3.53 7.13
CA TRP A 78 3.51 3.10 8.29
C TRP A 78 2.83 4.31 8.96
N LYS A 79 1.67 4.08 9.58
CA LYS A 79 0.97 5.12 10.32
C LYS A 79 1.81 5.50 11.55
N ALA A 80 2.09 6.78 11.72
CA ALA A 80 3.11 7.29 12.64
C ALA A 80 2.78 7.10 14.14
N ASP A 81 1.53 6.84 14.46
CA ASP A 81 1.03 6.60 15.82
C ASP A 81 1.00 5.12 16.21
N LEU A 82 1.41 4.21 15.33
CA LEU A 82 1.51 2.79 15.64
C LEU A 82 2.83 2.46 16.34
N PHE A 83 2.73 1.76 17.46
CA PHE A 83 3.91 1.21 18.15
C PHE A 83 4.29 -0.14 17.52
N VAL A 84 5.17 -0.10 16.53
CA VAL A 84 5.66 -1.28 15.80
C VAL A 84 7.16 -1.45 15.93
N ILE A 85 7.60 -2.70 16.00
CA ILE A 85 8.99 -3.14 16.04
C ILE A 85 9.27 -3.91 14.74
N ASP A 86 10.37 -3.57 14.08
CA ASP A 86 10.83 -4.12 12.80
C ASP A 86 9.72 -4.20 11.72
N PRO A 87 9.13 -3.06 11.34
CA PRO A 87 8.13 -3.03 10.28
C PRO A 87 8.71 -3.43 8.92
N VAL A 88 8.01 -4.30 8.18
CA VAL A 88 8.40 -4.68 6.81
C VAL A 88 7.96 -3.65 5.76
N ALA A 89 8.54 -3.74 4.57
CA ALA A 89 8.08 -2.99 3.40
C ALA A 89 6.72 -3.52 2.92
N ILE A 90 5.66 -2.71 3.11
CA ILE A 90 4.27 -3.11 2.84
C ILE A 90 4.08 -3.57 1.39
N VAL A 91 4.52 -2.78 0.40
CA VAL A 91 4.29 -3.09 -1.03
C VAL A 91 4.87 -4.45 -1.41
N GLN A 92 6.12 -4.72 -1.02
CA GLN A 92 6.79 -5.97 -1.37
C GLN A 92 6.15 -7.19 -0.69
N THR A 93 5.69 -7.02 0.56
CA THR A 93 5.02 -8.09 1.31
C THR A 93 3.62 -8.36 0.75
N VAL A 94 2.86 -7.32 0.42
CA VAL A 94 1.55 -7.44 -0.23
C VAL A 94 1.68 -8.09 -1.61
N ASP A 95 2.68 -7.71 -2.41
CA ASP A 95 2.95 -8.35 -3.70
C ASP A 95 3.20 -9.86 -3.53
N ARG A 96 3.89 -10.29 -2.45
CA ARG A 96 4.09 -11.73 -2.18
C ARG A 96 2.78 -12.40 -1.79
N LEU A 97 1.99 -11.82 -0.89
CA LEU A 97 0.66 -12.32 -0.52
C LEU A 97 -0.25 -12.45 -1.76
N ALA A 98 -0.35 -11.43 -2.59
CA ALA A 98 -1.22 -11.44 -3.77
C ALA A 98 -0.78 -12.49 -4.81
N ASN A 99 0.53 -12.75 -4.96
CA ASN A 99 1.03 -13.69 -5.95
C ASN A 99 1.10 -15.15 -5.47
N LYS A 100 1.38 -15.37 -4.18
CA LYS A 100 1.63 -16.72 -3.62
C LYS A 100 0.55 -17.17 -2.63
N GLY A 101 -0.22 -16.24 -2.09
CA GLY A 101 -1.12 -16.47 -0.96
C GLY A 101 -0.39 -16.85 0.32
N GLY A 102 -1.14 -17.38 1.29
CA GLY A 102 -0.60 -17.95 2.52
C GLY A 102 -0.58 -16.96 3.67
N ARG A 103 0.58 -16.80 4.31
CA ARG A 103 0.77 -15.99 5.52
C ARG A 103 2.07 -15.19 5.41
N GLU A 104 2.00 -13.90 5.68
CA GLU A 104 3.16 -13.02 5.74
C GLU A 104 3.17 -12.24 7.05
N ILE A 105 4.36 -12.09 7.64
CA ILE A 105 4.59 -11.36 8.89
C ILE A 105 4.90 -9.90 8.53
N PHE A 106 4.26 -8.97 9.24
CA PHE A 106 4.39 -7.53 8.96
C PHE A 106 5.23 -6.77 9.99
N CYS A 107 5.08 -7.09 11.28
CA CYS A 107 5.82 -6.44 12.36
C CYS A 107 5.65 -7.22 13.67
N ARG A 108 6.27 -6.69 14.72
CA ARG A 108 6.01 -7.06 16.12
C ARG A 108 5.46 -5.86 16.89
N CYS A 109 4.67 -6.11 17.92
CA CYS A 109 4.08 -5.12 18.80
C CYS A 109 4.36 -5.49 20.26
N PRO A 110 4.55 -4.51 21.16
CA PRO A 110 4.87 -4.79 22.56
C PRO A 110 3.65 -5.28 23.36
N THR A 111 2.43 -4.87 22.97
CA THR A 111 1.19 -5.27 23.64
C THR A 111 0.17 -5.84 22.66
N GLN A 112 -0.80 -6.60 23.18
CA GLN A 112 -1.92 -7.14 22.41
C GLN A 112 -2.73 -5.99 21.78
N GLN A 113 -2.96 -4.91 22.52
CA GLN A 113 -3.72 -3.76 22.03
C GLN A 113 -3.02 -3.07 20.84
N ASP A 114 -1.70 -2.92 20.89
CA ASP A 114 -0.92 -2.39 19.77
C ASP A 114 -0.98 -3.32 18.56
N ALA A 115 -0.92 -4.63 18.79
CA ALA A 115 -1.01 -5.64 17.75
C ALA A 115 -2.37 -5.62 17.05
N ASP A 116 -3.47 -5.55 17.80
CA ASP A 116 -4.83 -5.50 17.25
C ASP A 116 -5.08 -4.20 16.48
N THR A 117 -4.63 -3.07 17.03
CA THR A 117 -4.71 -1.76 16.36
C THR A 117 -3.93 -1.78 15.04
N THR A 118 -2.72 -2.35 15.06
CA THR A 118 -1.86 -2.46 13.88
C THR A 118 -2.45 -3.42 12.85
N ALA A 119 -2.99 -4.56 13.28
CA ALA A 119 -3.63 -5.54 12.40
C ALA A 119 -4.85 -4.95 11.69
N ALA A 120 -5.72 -4.25 12.43
CA ALA A 120 -6.88 -3.57 11.87
C ALA A 120 -6.46 -2.50 10.86
N TRP A 121 -5.45 -1.69 11.18
CA TRP A 121 -4.91 -0.69 10.26
C TRP A 121 -4.31 -1.33 8.99
N LEU A 122 -3.57 -2.42 9.12
CA LEU A 122 -2.98 -3.12 7.99
C LEU A 122 -4.03 -3.70 7.06
N ILE A 123 -5.07 -4.34 7.59
CA ILE A 123 -6.21 -4.85 6.79
C ILE A 123 -6.84 -3.69 6.02
N ASP A 124 -7.24 -2.63 6.72
CA ASP A 124 -7.87 -1.46 6.12
C ASP A 124 -6.99 -0.82 5.02
N ARG A 125 -5.70 -0.63 5.31
CA ARG A 125 -4.75 -0.04 4.36
C ARG A 125 -4.51 -0.92 3.14
N ILE A 126 -4.40 -2.23 3.33
CA ILE A 126 -4.10 -3.15 2.23
C ILE A 126 -5.35 -3.46 1.40
N SER A 127 -6.54 -3.50 2.00
CA SER A 127 -7.79 -3.61 1.23
C SER A 127 -8.00 -2.43 0.28
N ARG A 128 -7.49 -1.24 0.57
CA ARG A 128 -7.43 -0.13 -0.41
C ARG A 128 -6.31 -0.28 -1.44
N LEU A 129 -5.17 -0.82 -1.03
CA LEU A 129 -4.04 -1.02 -1.92
C LEU A 129 -4.33 -2.11 -2.97
N GLU A 130 -4.92 -3.23 -2.53
CA GLU A 130 -5.33 -4.40 -3.30
C GLU A 130 -6.79 -4.78 -3.00
N PRO A 131 -7.78 -4.11 -3.61
CA PRO A 131 -9.20 -4.38 -3.37
C PRO A 131 -9.65 -5.81 -3.69
N GLY A 132 -8.92 -6.52 -4.55
CA GLY A 132 -9.19 -7.92 -4.88
C GLY A 132 -8.63 -8.94 -3.88
N LEU A 133 -7.86 -8.50 -2.87
CA LEU A 133 -7.21 -9.39 -1.92
C LEU A 133 -8.04 -9.48 -0.63
N THR A 134 -8.62 -10.65 -0.38
CA THR A 134 -9.28 -10.94 0.90
C THR A 134 -8.22 -11.23 1.95
N LEU A 135 -8.28 -10.55 3.09
CA LEU A 135 -7.28 -10.65 4.15
C LEU A 135 -7.92 -10.90 5.51
N SER A 136 -7.20 -11.66 6.34
CA SER A 136 -7.49 -11.83 7.76
C SER A 136 -6.21 -11.64 8.59
N SER A 137 -6.36 -11.15 9.81
CA SER A 137 -5.25 -11.00 10.75
C SER A 137 -4.98 -12.28 11.53
N ASP A 138 -3.70 -12.56 11.78
CA ASP A 138 -3.21 -13.63 12.63
C ASP A 138 -2.19 -13.02 13.61
N VAL A 139 -2.66 -12.71 14.82
CA VAL A 139 -1.85 -12.15 15.90
C VAL A 139 -1.44 -13.28 16.83
N GLN A 140 -0.14 -13.40 17.07
CA GLN A 140 0.43 -14.49 17.89
C GLN A 140 1.29 -13.91 19.00
N GLU A 141 1.03 -14.32 20.24
CA GLU A 141 1.89 -13.99 21.37
C GLU A 141 3.12 -14.91 21.41
N GLY A 142 4.28 -14.34 21.66
CA GLY A 142 5.51 -15.10 21.85
C GLY A 142 6.67 -14.23 22.36
N GLY A 143 7.40 -14.73 23.37
CA GLY A 143 8.61 -14.05 23.87
C GLY A 143 8.34 -12.67 24.48
N GLY A 144 7.16 -12.44 25.06
CA GLY A 144 6.76 -11.15 25.64
C GLY A 144 6.38 -10.09 24.60
N GLN A 145 6.10 -10.49 23.36
CA GLN A 145 5.68 -9.61 22.27
C GLN A 145 4.56 -10.27 21.46
N TYR A 146 3.96 -9.48 20.58
CA TYR A 146 2.88 -9.91 19.70
C TYR A 146 3.32 -9.77 18.25
N LEU A 147 3.33 -10.88 17.52
CA LEU A 147 3.67 -10.93 16.11
C LEU A 147 2.40 -10.71 15.29
N VAL A 148 2.42 -9.72 14.41
CA VAL A 148 1.29 -9.37 13.54
C VAL A 148 1.56 -9.93 12.15
N ALA A 149 0.72 -10.87 11.72
CA ALA A 149 0.73 -11.43 10.38
C ALA A 149 -0.64 -11.26 9.70
N LEU A 150 -0.65 -11.24 8.37
CA LEU A 150 -1.88 -11.32 7.58
C LEU A 150 -1.89 -12.60 6.74
N ARG A 151 -3.10 -13.05 6.44
CA ARG A 151 -3.37 -14.26 5.67
C ARG A 151 -4.41 -14.01 4.59
N THR A 152 -4.23 -14.68 3.45
CA THR A 152 -5.14 -14.72 2.31
C THR A 152 -5.83 -16.07 2.21
#